data_AF-A0A3P7ML34-F1
#
_entry.id   AF-A0A3P7ML34-F1
#
_cell.length_a   1.000
_cell.length_b   1.000
_cell.length_c   1.000
_cell.angle_alpha   90.00
_cell.angle_beta   90.00
_cell.angle_gamma   90.00
#
_symmetry.space_group_name_H-M   'P 1'
#
loop_
_entity.id
_entity.type
_entity.pdbx_description
1 polymer ?
#
loop_
_entity_poly.entity_id
_entity_poly.type
_entity_poly.pdbx_seq_one_letter_code
_entity_poly.pdbx_strand_id
1 'polypeptide(L)' 'MGMKIFAISMVTNMDTMDEKMDSLPNHEEVLQMASRLGPLLAQLLEKMVKCL' A
#
# COMPACT_ATOMS: atom_id res chain seq x y z
N MET A 1 -21.22 13.83 13.21
CA MET A 1 -19.81 13.81 13.66
C MET A 1 -19.66 12.65 14.64
N GLY A 2 -18.66 11.76 14.48
CA GLY A 2 -18.50 10.55 15.31
C GLY A 2 -18.13 9.24 14.57
N MET A 3 -17.71 9.31 13.31
CA MET A 3 -17.26 8.13 12.57
C MET A 3 -15.85 7.72 13.03
N LYS A 4 -15.68 6.45 13.39
CA LYS A 4 -14.36 5.87 13.62
C LYS A 4 -13.71 5.60 12.26
N ILE A 5 -12.48 6.08 12.08
CA ILE A 5 -11.75 5.97 10.81
C ILE A 5 -10.58 5.02 11.00
N PHE A 6 -10.40 4.13 10.03
CA PHE A 6 -9.24 3.26 9.90
C PHE A 6 -8.63 3.44 8.52
N ALA A 7 -7.31 3.69 8.45
CA ALA A 7 -6.59 3.96 7.22
C ALA A 7 -5.31 3.11 7.15
N ILE A 8 -4.96 2.63 5.96
CA ILE A 8 -3.74 1.85 5.69
C ILE A 8 -3.03 2.51 4.49
N SER A 9 -1.70 2.59 4.57
CA SER A 9 -0.86 2.88 3.41
C SER A 9 -0.16 1.61 2.95
N MET A 10 -0.15 1.36 1.64
CA MET A 10 0.67 0.31 1.03
C MET A 10 2.04 0.92 0.69
N VAL A 11 3.11 0.33 1.19
CA VAL A 11 4.47 0.71 0.81
C VAL A 11 4.74 0.16 -0.59
N THR A 12 4.87 1.04 -1.57
CA THR A 12 5.08 0.65 -2.98
C THR A 12 6.51 0.82 -3.45
N ASN A 13 7.26 1.71 -2.80
CA ASN A 13 8.66 1.99 -3.08
C ASN A 13 9.35 2.21 -1.73
N MET A 14 10.65 1.92 -1.67
CA MET A 14 11.47 2.35 -0.55
C MET A 14 12.12 3.66 -0.97
N ASP A 15 11.75 4.76 -0.33
CA ASP A 15 12.51 6.01 -0.45
C ASP A 15 13.93 5.72 0.04
N THR A 16 14.87 5.66 -0.88
CA THR A 16 16.27 5.75 -0.53
C THR A 16 16.59 7.23 -0.43
N MET A 17 16.88 7.68 0.78
CA MET A 17 17.48 8.99 1.06
C MET A 17 18.91 9.10 0.50
N ASP A 18 19.25 8.26 -0.49
CA ASP A 18 20.57 8.05 -1.02
C ASP A 18 20.59 8.70 -2.41
N GLU A 19 21.22 9.87 -2.49
CA GLU A 19 21.37 10.67 -3.72
C GLU A 19 22.11 9.91 -4.85
N LYS A 20 22.53 8.66 -4.60
CA LYS A 20 23.26 7.77 -5.51
C LYS A 20 22.43 6.61 -6.08
N MET A 21 21.13 6.49 -5.77
CA MET A 21 20.31 5.46 -6.41
C MET A 21 19.86 5.90 -7.81
N ASP A 22 20.25 5.11 -8.82
CA ASP A 22 19.84 5.30 -10.22
C ASP A 22 18.33 5.03 -10.47
N SER A 23 17.60 4.47 -9.50
CA SER A 23 16.17 4.14 -9.65
C SER A 23 15.29 5.22 -9.02
N LEU A 24 14.74 6.10 -9.86
CA LEU A 24 13.70 7.04 -9.46
C LEU A 24 12.36 6.33 -9.24
N PRO A 25 11.62 6.64 -8.15
CA PRO A 25 10.26 6.15 -7.97
C PRO A 25 9.39 6.52 -9.16
N ASN A 26 8.67 5.54 -9.71
CA ASN A 26 7.78 5.76 -10.84
C ASN A 26 6.42 5.08 -10.62
N HIS A 27 5.41 5.60 -11.31
CA HIS A 27 4.03 5.16 -11.12
C HIS A 27 3.78 3.73 -11.63
N GLU A 28 4.56 3.26 -12.60
CA GLU A 28 4.43 1.90 -13.12
C GLU A 28 4.79 0.87 -12.04
N GLU A 29 5.90 1.06 -11.33
CA GLU A 29 6.28 0.23 -10.18
C GLU A 29 5.24 0.28 -9.05
N VAL A 30 4.65 1.46 -8.81
CA VAL A 30 3.55 1.63 -7.84
C VAL A 30 2.36 0.74 -8.22
N LEU A 31 1.95 0.77 -9.49
CA LEU A 31 0.83 -0.04 -10.01
C LEU A 31 1.15 -1.54 -9.98
N GLN A 32 2.38 -1.93 -10.29
CA GLN A 32 2.81 -3.32 -10.20
C GLN A 32 2.75 -3.84 -8.76
N MET A 33 3.20 -3.04 -7.78
CA MET A 33 3.08 -3.41 -6.37
C MET A 33 1.62 -3.49 -5.92
N ALA A 34 0.79 -2.53 -6.33
CA ALA A 34 -0.64 -2.53 -6.06
C ALA A 34 -1.33 -3.77 -6.64
N SER A 35 -0.98 -4.18 -7.87
CA SER A 35 -1.50 -5.40 -8.48
C SER A 35 -1.05 -6.65 -7.73
N ARG A 36 0.19 -6.68 -7.24
CA ARG A 36 0.75 -7.83 -6.52
C ARG A 36 0.13 -8.02 -5.13
N LEU A 37 -0.02 -6.93 -4.37
CA LEU A 37 -0.48 -6.98 -2.97
C LEU A 37 -1.98 -6.69 -2.81
N GLY A 38 -2.63 -6.15 -3.84
CA GLY A 38 -4.06 -5.85 -3.85
C GLY A 38 -4.95 -7.01 -3.43
N PRO A 39 -4.77 -8.24 -3.96
CA PRO A 39 -5.56 -9.40 -3.55
C PRO A 39 -5.41 -9.75 -2.06
N LEU A 40 -4.19 -9.61 -1.51
CA LEU A 40 -3.95 -9.87 -0.10
C LEU A 40 -4.59 -8.81 0.79
N LEU A 41 -4.49 -7.53 0.40
CA LEU A 41 -5.14 -6.43 1.12
C LEU A 41 -6.67 -6.59 1.11
N ALA A 42 -7.26 -7.01 -0.02
CA ALA A 42 -8.69 -7.30 -0.11
C ALA A 42 -9.10 -8.41 0.88
N GLN A 43 -8.37 -9.53 0.92
CA GLN A 43 -8.63 -10.61 1.87
C GLN A 43 -8.49 -10.17 3.33
N LEU A 44 -7.52 -9.31 3.64
CA LEU A 44 -7.35 -8.75 4.97
C LEU A 44 -8.57 -7.89 5.36
N LEU A 45 -8.98 -6.97 4.50
CA LEU A 45 -10.12 -6.10 4.74
C LEU A 45 -11.42 -6.89 4.87
N GLU A 46 -11.63 -7.92 4.06
CA GLU A 46 -12.78 -8.82 4.20
C GLU A 46 -12.83 -9.50 5.57
N LYS A 47 -11.67 -9.97 6.08
CA LYS A 47 -11.58 -10.56 7.42
C LYS A 47 -11.83 -9.53 8.52
N MET A 48 -11.26 -8.33 8.38
CA MET A 48 -11.44 -7.25 9.35
C MET A 48 -12.91 -6.85 9.47
N VAL A 49 -13.63 -6.70 8.34
CA VAL A 49 -15.07 -6.38 8.34
C VAL A 49 -15.91 -7.50 8.96
N LYS A 50 -15.55 -8.78 8.79
CA LYS A 50 -16.25 -9.91 9.40
C LYS A 50 -16.01 -10.03 10.92
N CYS A 51 -14.90 -9.50 11.42
CA CYS A 51 -14.51 -9.58 12.83
C CYS A 51 -14.75 -8.26 13.59
N LEU A 52 -15.29 -7.24 12.93
CA LEU A 52 -15.77 -5.98 13.52
C LEU A 52 -17.11 -6.21 14.22
#